data_AF-A0A0H4VG85-F1
#
_entry.id   AF-A0A0H4VG85-F1
#
_cell.length_a   1.000
_cell.length_b   1.000
_cell.length_c   1.000
_cell.angle_alpha   90.00
_cell.angle_beta   90.00
_cell.angle_gamma   90.00
#
_symmetry.space_group_name_H-M   'P 1'
#
loop_
_entity.id
_entity.type
_entity.pdbx_description
1 polymer ?
#
loop_
_entity_poly.entity_id
_entity_poly.type
_entity_poly.pdbx_seq_one_letter_code
_entity_poly.pdbx_strand_id
1 'polypeptide(L)'
;MDMDSQLAANSIAFLALGLSALAAIYSWYSALETRRLERHVASRDDRVEKSTAYLELEVHSSEAFRFAAANAIAMRPYESTDRPARLPKNDRQNAATTLQHYYQCLNLFEVCSNFRRNGVVDAHVFASWVAWFHEVLDQWYFREMWEAGMRENYTPDVRHIFDIGIRIYESHPDADIRRREFYVATSHLLGGCPIIENWLDDIAQTPQWPPVDYGFVTMIPLNPADGRE
;
A
#
# COMPACT_ATOMS: atom_id res chain seq x y z
N MET A 1 8.62 24.85 74.80
CA MET A 1 8.39 24.97 73.34
C MET A 1 6.98 25.50 73.21
N ASP A 2 6.84 26.68 72.60
CA ASP A 2 5.65 27.52 72.72
C ASP A 2 4.51 27.04 71.82
N MET A 3 3.28 27.00 72.33
CA MET A 3 2.11 26.46 71.61
C MET A 3 1.80 27.24 70.32
N ASP A 4 2.11 28.53 70.31
CA ASP A 4 1.96 29.43 69.16
C ASP A 4 2.97 29.12 68.03
N SER A 5 4.17 28.62 68.35
CA SER A 5 5.16 28.27 67.33
C SER A 5 4.79 26.98 66.59
N GLN A 6 4.13 26.04 67.28
CA GLN A 6 3.56 24.82 66.69
C GLN A 6 2.36 25.12 65.79
N LEU A 7 1.49 26.05 66.20
CA LEU A 7 0.35 26.49 65.41
C LEU A 7 0.78 27.17 64.10
N ALA A 8 1.79 28.05 64.15
CA ALA A 8 2.37 28.70 62.97
C ALA A 8 3.06 27.69 62.04
N ALA A 9 3.83 26.74 62.59
CA ALA A 9 4.48 25.69 61.80
C ALA A 9 3.47 24.77 61.09
N ASN A 10 2.40 24.38 61.77
CA ASN A 10 1.35 23.54 61.19
C ASN A 10 0.60 24.25 60.07
N SER A 11 0.27 25.53 60.24
CA SER A 11 -0.44 26.31 59.22
C SER A 11 0.40 26.57 57.97
N ILE A 12 1.71 26.79 58.13
CA ILE A 12 2.66 26.83 56.99
C ILE A 12 2.72 25.47 56.28
N ALA A 13 2.76 24.36 57.03
CA ALA A 13 2.77 23.02 56.46
C ALA A 13 1.48 22.71 55.66
N PHE A 14 0.31 23.11 56.15
CA PHE A 14 -0.96 22.95 55.43
C PHE A 14 -1.01 23.78 54.14
N LEU A 15 -0.50 25.01 54.15
CA LEU A 15 -0.39 25.85 52.95
C LEU A 15 0.56 25.24 51.91
N ALA A 16 1.71 24.72 52.35
CA ALA A 16 2.67 24.05 51.48
C ALA A 16 2.09 22.78 50.85
N LEU A 17 1.33 21.99 51.62
CA LEU A 17 0.60 20.82 51.11
C LEU A 17 -0.48 21.22 50.11
N GLY A 18 -1.25 22.28 50.38
CA GLY A 18 -2.26 22.79 49.46
C GLY A 18 -1.68 23.25 48.12
N LEU A 19 -0.57 24.01 48.16
CA LEU A 19 0.14 24.44 46.96
C LEU A 19 0.72 23.26 46.17
N SER A 20 1.29 22.27 46.88
CA SER A 20 1.84 21.07 46.24
C SER A 20 0.74 20.23 45.58
N ALA A 21 -0.44 20.12 46.21
CA ALA A 21 -1.59 19.43 45.63
C ALA A 21 -2.12 20.15 44.38
N LEU A 22 -2.22 21.49 44.41
CA LEU A 22 -2.62 22.28 43.25
C LEU A 22 -1.61 22.16 42.10
N ALA A 23 -0.31 22.19 42.39
CA ALA A 23 0.73 21.99 41.39
C ALA A 23 0.67 20.58 40.78
N ALA A 24 0.41 19.54 41.58
CA ALA A 24 0.25 18.18 41.10
C ALA A 24 -0.99 18.02 40.20
N ILE A 25 -2.13 18.63 40.57
CA ILE A 25 -3.35 18.64 39.75
C ILE A 25 -3.10 19.35 38.42
N TYR A 26 -2.46 20.52 38.44
CA TYR A 26 -2.12 21.27 37.24
C TYR A 26 -1.16 20.49 36.33
N SER A 27 -0.13 19.86 36.90
CA SER A 27 0.81 19.03 36.15
C SER A 27 0.16 17.79 35.54
N TRP A 28 -0.80 17.18 36.24
CA TRP A 28 -1.56 16.06 35.71
C TRP A 28 -2.49 16.49 34.57
N TYR A 29 -3.18 17.61 34.74
CA TYR A 29 -4.04 18.18 33.70
C TYR A 29 -3.25 18.55 32.45
N SER A 30 -2.12 19.24 32.59
CA SER A 30 -1.26 19.59 31.45
C SER A 30 -0.69 18.36 30.77
N ALA A 31 -0.27 17.33 31.53
CA ALA A 31 0.19 16.06 30.95
C ALA A 31 -0.92 15.33 30.16
N LEU A 32 -2.17 15.41 30.61
CA LEU A 32 -3.32 14.86 29.88
C LEU A 32 -3.58 15.62 28.57
N GLU A 33 -3.49 16.95 28.60
CA GLU A 33 -3.69 17.81 27.44
C GLU A 33 -2.57 17.62 26.40
N THR A 34 -1.31 17.57 26.83
CA THR A 34 -0.17 17.27 25.96
C THR A 34 -0.34 15.91 25.28
N ARG A 35 -0.75 14.87 26.03
CA ARG A 35 -1.03 13.54 25.44
C ARG A 35 -2.17 13.56 24.41
N ARG A 36 -3.17 14.43 24.57
CA ARG A 36 -4.25 14.59 23.58
C ARG A 36 -3.72 15.28 22.32
N LEU A 37 -2.96 16.37 22.48
CA LEU A 37 -2.33 17.09 21.39
C LEU A 37 -1.37 16.19 20.60
N GLU A 38 -0.50 15.43 21.29
CA GLU A 38 0.41 14.47 20.66
C GLU A 38 -0.33 13.43 19.82
N ARG A 39 -1.46 12.90 20.30
CA ARG A 39 -2.30 11.97 19.52
C ARG A 39 -2.91 12.63 18.30
N HIS A 40 -3.41 13.85 18.42
CA HIS A 40 -3.98 14.59 17.30
C HIS A 40 -2.92 14.90 16.23
N VAL A 41 -1.74 15.38 16.66
CA VAL A 41 -0.60 15.63 15.76
C VAL A 41 -0.17 14.33 15.09
N ALA A 42 0.02 13.24 15.84
CA ALA A 42 0.37 11.93 15.28
C ALA A 42 -0.67 11.43 14.26
N SER A 43 -1.97 11.61 14.52
CA SER A 43 -3.02 11.21 13.58
C SER A 43 -3.03 12.05 12.30
N ARG A 44 -2.73 13.35 12.42
CA ARG A 44 -2.63 14.26 11.28
C ARG A 44 -1.40 13.93 10.45
N ASP A 45 -0.28 13.66 11.11
CA ASP A 45 0.99 13.34 10.46
C ASP A 45 0.86 11.98 9.73
N ASP A 46 0.21 10.96 10.32
CA ASP A 46 -0.13 9.68 9.64
C ASP A 46 -1.03 9.92 8.40
N ARG A 47 -2.04 10.80 8.53
CA ARG A 47 -2.91 11.18 7.39
C ARG A 47 -2.11 11.85 6.26
N VAL A 48 -1.19 12.74 6.61
CA VAL A 48 -0.33 13.47 5.65
C VAL A 48 0.66 12.50 4.99
N GLU A 49 1.26 11.59 5.75
CA GLU A 49 2.16 10.56 5.24
C GLU A 49 1.46 9.68 4.22
N LYS A 50 0.27 9.15 4.56
CA LYS A 50 -0.55 8.36 3.64
C LYS A 50 -0.92 9.14 2.38
N SER A 51 -1.38 10.38 2.51
CA SER A 51 -1.74 11.21 1.37
C SER A 51 -0.56 11.48 0.44
N THR A 52 0.62 11.74 1.01
CA THR A 52 1.85 11.98 0.24
C THR A 52 2.28 10.71 -0.50
N ALA A 53 2.28 9.58 0.21
CA ALA A 53 2.59 8.26 -0.36
C ALA A 53 1.69 7.88 -1.55
N TYR A 54 0.38 8.12 -1.45
CA TYR A 54 -0.55 7.88 -2.56
C TYR A 54 -0.28 8.80 -3.75
N LEU A 55 -0.05 10.10 -3.50
CA LEU A 55 0.22 11.06 -4.57
C LEU A 55 1.51 10.72 -5.32
N GLU A 56 2.57 10.33 -4.61
CA GLU A 56 3.83 9.91 -5.23
C GLU A 56 3.64 8.64 -6.08
N LEU A 57 2.91 7.65 -5.58
CA LEU A 57 2.56 6.45 -6.36
C LEU A 57 1.73 6.79 -7.62
N GLU A 58 0.78 7.72 -7.53
CA GLU A 58 -0.04 8.16 -8.66
C GLU A 58 0.81 8.86 -9.73
N VAL A 59 1.73 9.74 -9.33
CA VAL A 59 2.63 10.44 -10.25
C VAL A 59 3.56 9.45 -10.96
N HIS A 60 4.22 8.57 -10.20
CA HIS A 60 5.17 7.62 -10.78
C HIS A 60 4.49 6.52 -11.62
N SER A 61 3.31 6.06 -11.23
CA SER A 61 2.52 5.14 -12.08
C SER A 61 2.11 5.81 -13.38
N SER A 62 1.67 7.07 -13.33
CA SER A 62 1.36 7.86 -14.54
C SER A 62 2.56 8.02 -15.46
N GLU A 63 3.77 8.17 -14.93
CA GLU A 63 5.01 8.19 -15.72
C GLU A 63 5.29 6.84 -16.39
N ALA A 64 5.16 5.74 -15.66
CA ALA A 64 5.33 4.40 -16.21
C ALA A 64 4.32 4.11 -17.34
N PHE A 65 3.05 4.50 -17.15
CA PHE A 65 2.02 4.39 -18.19
C PHE A 65 2.33 5.24 -19.42
N ARG A 66 2.77 6.50 -19.22
CA ARG A 66 3.18 7.37 -20.34
C ARG A 66 4.36 6.78 -21.11
N PHE A 67 5.33 6.20 -20.40
CA PHE A 67 6.48 5.54 -21.00
C PHE A 67 6.05 4.32 -21.83
N ALA A 68 5.21 3.44 -21.27
CA ALA A 68 4.67 2.28 -21.98
C ALA A 68 3.88 2.69 -23.23
N ALA A 69 2.99 3.68 -23.10
CA ALA A 69 2.21 4.18 -24.23
C ALA A 69 3.09 4.74 -25.36
N ALA A 70 4.13 5.51 -25.01
CA ALA A 70 5.06 6.07 -25.98
C ALA A 70 5.91 5.01 -26.70
N ASN A 71 6.14 3.85 -26.07
CA ASN A 71 7.03 2.80 -26.56
C ASN A 71 6.32 1.48 -26.91
N ALA A 72 4.99 1.45 -26.92
CA ALA A 72 4.18 0.23 -27.06
C ALA A 72 4.54 -0.61 -28.29
N ILE A 73 4.87 0.03 -29.43
CA ILE A 73 5.27 -0.69 -30.64
C ILE A 73 6.60 -1.43 -30.44
N ALA A 74 7.56 -0.81 -29.75
CA ALA A 74 8.87 -1.40 -29.47
C ALA A 74 8.76 -2.55 -28.45
N MET A 75 7.88 -2.40 -27.45
CA MET A 75 7.74 -3.35 -26.35
C MET A 75 6.87 -4.58 -26.69
N ARG A 76 5.93 -4.44 -27.63
CA ARG A 76 4.97 -5.50 -28.00
C ARG A 76 5.54 -6.91 -28.17
N PRO A 77 6.71 -7.15 -28.79
CA PRO A 77 7.26 -8.50 -28.92
C PRO A 77 7.59 -9.17 -27.59
N TYR A 78 7.90 -8.37 -26.57
CA TYR A 78 8.35 -8.82 -25.25
C TYR A 78 7.22 -8.93 -24.23
N GLU A 79 6.13 -8.20 -24.45
CA GLU A 79 4.91 -8.22 -23.62
C GLU A 79 4.01 -9.43 -23.91
N SER A 80 4.38 -10.28 -24.87
CA SER A 80 3.63 -11.50 -25.17
C SER A 80 3.81 -12.57 -24.08
N THR A 81 2.83 -13.46 -23.95
CA THR A 81 2.90 -14.54 -22.96
C THR A 81 4.01 -15.54 -23.27
N ASP A 82 4.20 -15.82 -24.55
CA ASP A 82 5.17 -16.80 -25.08
C ASP A 82 6.23 -16.11 -25.93
N ARG A 83 7.45 -16.63 -25.86
CA ARG A 83 8.56 -16.10 -26.67
C ARG A 83 8.28 -16.29 -28.16
N PRO A 84 8.28 -15.21 -28.97
CA PRO A 84 8.03 -15.34 -30.40
C PRO A 84 9.18 -16.09 -31.09
N ALA A 85 8.86 -16.86 -32.13
CA ALA A 85 9.84 -17.66 -32.88
C ALA A 85 10.96 -16.83 -33.53
N ARG A 86 10.69 -15.54 -33.82
CA ARG A 86 11.66 -14.59 -34.35
C ARG A 86 11.43 -13.21 -33.74
N LEU A 87 12.48 -12.64 -33.20
CA LEU A 87 12.50 -11.24 -32.76
C LEU A 87 12.79 -10.29 -33.94
N PRO A 88 12.31 -9.04 -33.90
CA PRO A 88 12.64 -8.02 -34.89
C PRO A 88 14.16 -7.84 -35.09
N LYS A 89 14.57 -7.42 -36.30
CA LYS A 89 15.97 -7.02 -36.56
C LYS A 89 16.28 -5.73 -35.79
N ASN A 90 17.48 -5.63 -35.19
CA ASN A 90 17.91 -4.53 -34.29
C ASN A 90 17.19 -4.48 -32.94
N ASP A 91 16.91 -5.67 -32.39
CA ASP A 91 16.13 -5.88 -31.18
C ASP A 91 16.72 -5.27 -29.89
N ARG A 92 18.03 -4.96 -29.86
CA ARG A 92 18.71 -4.53 -28.64
C ARG A 92 18.12 -3.26 -28.03
N GLN A 93 17.73 -2.29 -28.85
CA GLN A 93 17.13 -1.04 -28.35
C GLN A 93 15.73 -1.28 -27.79
N ASN A 94 14.94 -2.13 -28.44
CA ASN A 94 13.58 -2.44 -28.00
C ASN A 94 13.60 -3.28 -26.71
N ALA A 95 14.54 -4.24 -26.61
CA ALA A 95 14.80 -5.01 -25.40
C ALA A 95 15.20 -4.08 -24.25
N ALA A 96 16.14 -3.16 -24.48
CA ALA A 96 16.56 -2.18 -23.48
C ALA A 96 15.40 -1.26 -23.05
N THR A 97 14.56 -0.84 -23.99
CA THR A 97 13.37 -0.02 -23.72
C THR A 97 12.36 -0.78 -22.84
N THR A 98 12.12 -2.05 -23.16
CA THR A 98 11.23 -2.91 -22.36
C THR A 98 11.80 -3.16 -20.98
N LEU A 99 13.10 -3.45 -20.88
CA LEU A 99 13.78 -3.66 -19.61
C LEU A 99 13.72 -2.41 -18.73
N GLN A 100 13.86 -1.21 -19.32
CA GLN A 100 13.67 0.05 -18.61
C GLN A 100 12.25 0.18 -18.05
N HIS A 101 11.23 -0.22 -18.82
CA HIS A 101 9.86 -0.25 -18.32
C HIS A 101 9.69 -1.20 -17.14
N TYR A 102 10.25 -2.42 -17.22
CA TYR A 102 10.22 -3.37 -16.10
C TYR A 102 10.87 -2.78 -14.84
N TYR A 103 12.02 -2.11 -14.96
CA TYR A 103 12.64 -1.43 -13.81
C TYR A 103 11.72 -0.35 -13.22
N GLN A 104 10.99 0.41 -14.03
CA GLN A 104 10.01 1.38 -13.53
C GLN A 104 8.88 0.71 -12.76
N CYS A 105 8.30 -0.36 -13.33
CA CYS A 105 7.25 -1.15 -12.67
C CYS A 105 7.73 -1.77 -11.37
N LEU A 106 8.89 -2.43 -11.37
CA LEU A 106 9.44 -3.10 -10.20
C LEU A 106 9.77 -2.11 -9.06
N ASN A 107 10.26 -0.91 -9.39
CA ASN A 107 10.50 0.14 -8.39
C ASN A 107 9.17 0.60 -7.74
N LEU A 108 8.11 0.77 -8.54
CA LEU A 108 6.77 1.06 -8.03
C LEU A 108 6.23 -0.07 -7.15
N PHE A 109 6.40 -1.31 -7.58
CA PHE A 109 5.97 -2.50 -6.85
C PHE A 109 6.68 -2.63 -5.51
N GLU A 110 7.96 -2.29 -5.43
CA GLU A 110 8.72 -2.26 -4.19
C GLU A 110 8.16 -1.24 -3.20
N VAL A 111 7.97 0.00 -3.64
CA VAL A 111 7.40 1.06 -2.81
C VAL A 111 5.99 0.67 -2.33
N CYS A 112 5.14 0.19 -3.24
CA CYS A 112 3.77 -0.20 -2.93
C CYS A 112 3.72 -1.40 -1.95
N SER A 113 4.57 -2.41 -2.14
CA SER A 113 4.65 -3.57 -1.24
C SER A 113 5.11 -3.16 0.16
N ASN A 114 6.11 -2.27 0.25
CA ASN A 114 6.57 -1.73 1.52
C ASN A 114 5.47 -0.91 2.23
N PHE A 115 4.78 -0.04 1.50
CA PHE A 115 3.66 0.73 2.06
C PHE A 115 2.50 -0.16 2.53
N ARG A 116 2.20 -1.24 1.81
CA ARG A 116 1.20 -2.22 2.25
C ARG A 116 1.61 -2.92 3.54
N ARG A 117 2.88 -3.33 3.65
CA ARG A 117 3.42 -3.97 4.86
C ARG A 117 3.36 -3.04 6.07
N ASN A 118 3.61 -1.75 5.87
CA ASN A 118 3.60 -0.74 6.92
C ASN A 118 2.19 -0.18 7.23
N GLY A 119 1.13 -0.69 6.58
CA GLY A 119 -0.25 -0.26 6.81
C GLY A 119 -0.57 1.16 6.30
N VAL A 120 0.27 1.68 5.39
CA VAL A 120 0.07 2.98 4.73
C VAL A 120 -1.00 2.84 3.62
N VAL A 121 -0.92 1.76 2.84
CA VAL A 121 -1.84 1.48 1.73
C VAL A 121 -2.92 0.47 2.15
N ASP A 122 -4.18 0.76 1.82
CA ASP A 122 -5.33 -0.12 2.07
C ASP A 122 -5.23 -1.42 1.26
N ALA A 123 -5.83 -2.50 1.79
CA ALA A 123 -5.81 -3.80 1.16
C ALA A 123 -6.49 -3.82 -0.22
N HIS A 124 -7.58 -3.08 -0.43
CA HIS A 124 -8.26 -3.02 -1.73
C HIS A 124 -7.41 -2.32 -2.78
N VAL A 125 -6.76 -1.22 -2.38
CA VAL A 125 -5.83 -0.52 -3.27
C VAL A 125 -4.69 -1.47 -3.63
N PHE A 126 -4.04 -2.09 -2.65
CA PHE A 126 -2.97 -3.03 -2.95
C PHE A 126 -3.42 -4.20 -3.84
N ALA A 127 -4.62 -4.76 -3.63
CA ALA A 127 -5.16 -5.84 -4.45
C ALA A 127 -5.37 -5.42 -5.93
N SER A 128 -5.71 -4.15 -6.19
CA SER A 128 -5.75 -3.63 -7.56
C SER A 128 -4.35 -3.55 -8.18
N TRP A 129 -3.31 -3.27 -7.37
CA TRP A 129 -1.92 -3.34 -7.82
C TRP A 129 -1.49 -4.77 -8.14
N VAL A 130 -1.90 -5.78 -7.38
CA VAL A 130 -1.55 -7.21 -7.62
C VAL A 130 -1.91 -7.66 -9.05
N ALA A 131 -2.96 -7.11 -9.65
CA ALA A 131 -3.27 -7.35 -11.06
C ALA A 131 -2.10 -6.99 -11.97
N TRP A 132 -1.44 -5.88 -11.67
CA TRP A 132 -0.32 -5.33 -12.41
C TRP A 132 0.97 -6.13 -12.23
N PHE A 133 1.21 -6.68 -11.03
CA PHE A 133 2.29 -7.67 -10.83
C PHE A 133 2.05 -8.89 -11.73
N HIS A 134 0.81 -9.38 -11.76
CA HIS A 134 0.44 -10.52 -12.60
C HIS A 134 0.59 -10.22 -14.09
N GLU A 135 0.20 -9.03 -14.55
CA GLU A 135 0.35 -8.62 -15.97
C GLU A 135 1.81 -8.61 -16.42
N VAL A 136 2.73 -8.11 -15.58
CA VAL A 136 4.16 -8.14 -15.90
C VAL A 136 4.69 -9.57 -15.89
N LEU A 137 4.23 -10.39 -14.94
CA LEU A 137 4.59 -11.80 -14.82
C LEU A 137 4.13 -12.63 -16.03
N ASP A 138 3.00 -12.27 -16.67
CA ASP A 138 2.52 -12.94 -17.88
C ASP A 138 3.50 -12.82 -19.05
N GLN A 139 4.41 -11.85 -19.03
CA GLN A 139 5.31 -11.55 -20.15
C GLN A 139 6.54 -12.46 -20.13
N TRP A 140 6.78 -13.20 -21.22
CA TRP A 140 7.91 -14.15 -21.30
C TRP A 140 9.25 -13.49 -21.01
N TYR A 141 9.44 -12.28 -21.52
CA TYR A 141 10.73 -11.59 -21.42
C TYR A 141 11.00 -11.11 -20.00
N PHE A 142 9.96 -10.73 -19.27
CA PHE A 142 10.09 -10.40 -17.86
C PHE A 142 10.59 -11.59 -17.07
N ARG A 143 9.97 -12.77 -17.24
CA ARG A 143 10.38 -14.00 -16.55
C ARG A 143 11.84 -14.36 -16.83
N GLU A 144 12.27 -14.27 -18.10
CA GLU A 144 13.66 -14.52 -18.49
C GLU A 144 14.64 -13.53 -17.85
N MET A 145 14.31 -12.23 -17.83
CA MET A 145 15.18 -11.19 -17.26
C MET A 145 15.18 -11.18 -15.73
N TRP A 146 14.10 -11.63 -15.11
CA TRP A 146 14.01 -11.78 -13.66
C TRP A 146 15.08 -12.75 -13.17
N GLU A 147 15.15 -13.93 -13.76
CA GLU A 147 16.13 -14.96 -13.44
C GLU A 147 17.55 -14.59 -13.87
N ALA A 148 17.70 -13.85 -14.97
CA ALA A 148 19.01 -13.43 -15.47
C ALA A 148 19.72 -12.39 -14.59
N GLY A 149 19.00 -11.74 -13.67
CA GLY A 149 19.64 -10.87 -12.66
C GLY A 149 18.79 -9.71 -12.14
N MET A 150 17.64 -9.35 -12.74
CA MET A 150 16.83 -8.24 -12.21
C MET A 150 16.45 -8.48 -10.75
N ARG A 151 16.19 -9.74 -10.39
CA ARG A 151 15.82 -10.20 -9.05
C ARG A 151 16.72 -9.66 -7.94
N GLU A 152 18.02 -9.50 -8.19
CA GLU A 152 19.02 -9.15 -7.15
C GLU A 152 18.88 -7.71 -6.63
N ASN A 153 18.21 -6.84 -7.38
CA ASN A 153 18.07 -5.42 -7.04
C ASN A 153 16.94 -5.12 -6.04
N TYR A 154 16.10 -6.12 -5.72
CA TYR A 154 14.83 -5.90 -5.04
C TYR A 154 14.76 -6.51 -3.65
N THR A 155 13.92 -5.91 -2.82
CA THR A 155 13.59 -6.36 -1.46
C THR A 155 13.09 -7.82 -1.43
N PRO A 156 13.23 -8.54 -0.30
CA PRO A 156 12.73 -9.90 -0.16
C PRO A 156 11.26 -10.07 -0.57
N ASP A 157 10.41 -9.07 -0.35
CA ASP A 157 8.97 -9.17 -0.61
C ASP A 157 8.66 -9.24 -2.09
N VAL A 158 9.15 -8.25 -2.84
CA VAL A 158 9.04 -8.22 -4.30
C VAL A 158 9.67 -9.49 -4.87
N ARG A 159 10.82 -9.91 -4.32
CA ARG A 159 11.47 -11.14 -4.76
C ARG A 159 10.59 -12.36 -4.58
N HIS A 160 10.04 -12.56 -3.39
CA HIS A 160 9.19 -13.71 -3.11
C HIS A 160 7.91 -13.69 -3.95
N ILE A 161 7.30 -12.52 -4.19
CA ILE A 161 6.11 -12.37 -5.03
C ILE A 161 6.40 -12.82 -6.47
N PHE A 162 7.48 -12.35 -7.09
CA PHE A 162 7.79 -12.76 -8.47
C PHE A 162 8.35 -14.18 -8.55
N ASP A 163 9.13 -14.64 -7.57
CA ASP A 163 9.63 -16.02 -7.53
C ASP A 163 8.47 -17.02 -7.45
N ILE A 164 7.46 -16.77 -6.59
CA ILE A 164 6.29 -17.66 -6.53
C ILE A 164 5.45 -17.54 -7.79
N GLY A 165 5.34 -16.33 -8.34
CA GLY A 165 4.67 -16.08 -9.60
C GLY A 165 5.25 -16.90 -10.75
N ILE A 166 6.57 -16.90 -10.93
CA ILE A 166 7.23 -17.67 -11.99
C ILE A 166 6.95 -19.16 -11.83
N ARG A 167 7.03 -19.69 -10.60
CA ARG A 167 6.71 -21.10 -10.33
C ARG A 167 5.26 -21.45 -10.67
N ILE A 168 4.31 -20.55 -10.40
CA ILE A 168 2.90 -20.73 -10.79
C ILE A 168 2.78 -20.80 -12.31
N TYR A 169 3.50 -19.95 -13.04
CA TYR A 169 3.54 -19.96 -14.50
C TYR A 169 4.12 -21.23 -15.10
N GLU A 170 5.14 -21.80 -14.47
CA GLU A 170 5.73 -23.08 -14.88
C GLU A 170 4.82 -24.27 -14.58
N SER A 171 4.02 -24.17 -13.50
CA SER A 171 3.20 -25.28 -13.00
C SER A 171 1.82 -25.38 -13.67
N HIS A 172 1.27 -24.25 -14.14
CA HIS A 172 -0.11 -24.18 -14.61
C HIS A 172 -0.25 -23.57 -16.02
N PRO A 173 -0.73 -24.34 -17.01
CA PRO A 173 -0.93 -23.83 -18.38
C PRO A 173 -2.16 -22.92 -18.51
N ASP A 174 -3.14 -23.06 -17.62
CA ASP A 174 -4.38 -22.29 -17.64
C ASP A 174 -4.19 -20.89 -17.02
N ALA A 175 -4.55 -19.84 -17.77
CA ALA A 175 -4.34 -18.46 -17.36
C ALA A 175 -5.21 -18.03 -16.16
N ASP A 176 -6.44 -18.53 -16.07
CA ASP A 176 -7.34 -18.20 -14.97
C ASP A 176 -6.90 -18.85 -13.67
N ILE A 177 -6.39 -20.10 -13.75
CA ILE A 177 -5.78 -20.79 -12.62
C ILE A 177 -4.54 -20.03 -12.14
N ARG A 178 -3.62 -19.67 -13.05
CA ARG A 178 -2.42 -18.89 -12.69
C ARG A 178 -2.78 -17.60 -11.96
N ARG A 179 -3.77 -16.88 -12.49
CA ARG A 179 -4.21 -15.61 -11.92
C ARG A 179 -4.75 -15.81 -10.50
N ARG A 180 -5.66 -16.76 -10.29
CA ARG A 180 -6.24 -17.04 -8.96
C ARG A 180 -5.16 -17.46 -7.96
N GLU A 181 -4.31 -18.41 -8.33
CA GLU A 181 -3.23 -18.87 -7.46
C GLU A 181 -2.25 -17.75 -7.11
N PHE A 182 -1.98 -16.84 -8.05
CA PHE A 182 -1.09 -15.72 -7.80
C PHE A 182 -1.63 -14.75 -6.74
N TYR A 183 -2.93 -14.46 -6.76
CA TYR A 183 -3.58 -13.65 -5.71
C TYR A 183 -3.53 -14.34 -4.35
N VAL A 184 -3.83 -15.63 -4.29
CA VAL A 184 -3.74 -16.44 -3.04
C VAL A 184 -2.31 -16.44 -2.50
N ALA A 185 -1.32 -16.71 -3.36
CA ALA A 185 0.08 -16.73 -2.97
C ALA A 185 0.56 -15.35 -2.47
N THR A 186 0.20 -14.28 -3.15
CA THR A 186 0.55 -12.91 -2.75
C THR A 186 -0.11 -12.53 -1.42
N SER A 187 -1.36 -12.94 -1.20
CA SER A 187 -2.05 -12.80 0.09
C SER A 187 -1.26 -13.45 1.22
N HIS A 188 -0.84 -14.72 1.05
CA HIS A 188 -0.07 -15.44 2.05
C HIS A 188 1.27 -14.76 2.37
N LEU A 189 1.99 -14.26 1.36
CA LEU A 189 3.27 -13.55 1.55
C LEU A 189 3.11 -12.24 2.33
N LEU A 190 1.91 -11.66 2.36
CA LEU A 190 1.58 -10.43 3.07
C LEU A 190 0.73 -10.65 4.33
N GLY A 191 0.79 -11.86 4.89
CA GLY A 191 0.16 -12.18 6.18
C GLY A 191 -1.28 -12.72 6.07
N GLY A 192 -1.71 -13.19 4.89
CA GLY A 192 -2.99 -13.86 4.68
C GLY A 192 -4.18 -12.90 4.66
N CYS A 193 -4.10 -11.83 3.87
CA CYS A 193 -5.15 -10.83 3.77
C CYS A 193 -6.34 -11.33 2.91
N PRO A 194 -7.55 -11.52 3.49
CA PRO A 194 -8.67 -12.11 2.76
C PRO A 194 -9.16 -11.27 1.57
N ILE A 195 -8.98 -9.94 1.63
CA ILE A 195 -9.34 -9.02 0.53
C ILE A 195 -8.48 -9.29 -0.71
N ILE A 196 -7.18 -9.53 -0.51
CA ILE A 196 -6.27 -9.85 -1.62
C ILE A 196 -6.58 -11.25 -2.15
N GLU A 197 -6.75 -12.22 -1.26
CA GLU A 197 -7.01 -13.61 -1.61
C GLU A 197 -8.25 -13.79 -2.48
N ASN A 198 -9.36 -13.14 -2.10
CA ASN A 198 -10.66 -13.29 -2.75
C ASN A 198 -10.96 -12.17 -3.77
N TRP A 199 -9.96 -11.36 -4.15
CA TRP A 199 -10.14 -10.18 -4.99
C TRP A 199 -10.89 -10.45 -6.31
N LEU A 200 -10.66 -11.63 -6.90
CA LEU A 200 -11.27 -12.00 -8.18
C LEU A 200 -12.70 -12.53 -8.05
N ASP A 201 -13.14 -12.90 -6.84
CA ASP A 201 -14.47 -13.47 -6.62
C ASP A 201 -15.55 -12.37 -6.63
N ASP A 202 -15.21 -11.17 -6.16
CA ASP A 202 -16.11 -10.01 -6.20
C ASP A 202 -16.34 -9.50 -7.63
N ILE A 203 -15.41 -9.73 -8.56
CA ILE A 203 -15.54 -9.34 -9.98
C ILE A 203 -16.59 -10.22 -10.69
N ALA A 204 -16.73 -11.48 -10.28
CA ALA A 204 -17.70 -12.40 -10.87
C ALA A 204 -19.15 -11.96 -10.62
N GLN A 205 -19.39 -11.11 -9.62
CA GLN A 205 -20.68 -10.48 -9.35
C GLN A 205 -20.85 -9.24 -10.24
N THR A 206 -20.94 -9.44 -11.56
CA THR A 206 -21.15 -8.33 -12.49
C THR A 206 -22.49 -7.65 -12.19
N PRO A 207 -22.53 -6.33 -11.92
CA PRO A 207 -23.79 -5.61 -11.78
C PRO A 207 -24.59 -5.74 -13.07
N GLN A 208 -25.83 -6.22 -12.98
CA GLN A 208 -26.70 -6.34 -14.15
C GLN A 208 -27.13 -4.96 -14.64
N TRP A 209 -27.00 -4.70 -15.95
CA TRP A 209 -27.55 -3.52 -16.62
C TRP A 209 -28.61 -3.94 -17.66
N PRO A 210 -29.83 -3.36 -17.64
CA PRO A 210 -30.31 -2.33 -16.72
C PRO A 210 -30.37 -2.85 -15.27
N PRO A 211 -30.29 -1.97 -14.25
CA PRO A 211 -30.41 -2.39 -12.87
C PRO A 211 -31.75 -3.09 -12.71
N VAL A 212 -31.71 -4.37 -12.34
CA VAL A 212 -32.89 -5.03 -11.78
C VAL A 212 -33.22 -4.26 -10.50
N ASP A 213 -34.48 -3.88 -10.28
CA ASP A 213 -34.94 -3.03 -9.18
C ASP A 213 -34.50 -3.53 -7.78
N TYR A 214 -33.23 -3.36 -7.45
CA TYR A 214 -32.76 -3.21 -6.09
C TYR A 214 -33.00 -1.74 -5.80
N GLY A 215 -34.10 -1.46 -5.09
CA GLY A 215 -34.61 -0.12 -4.85
C GLY A 215 -33.48 0.89 -4.63
N PHE A 216 -33.55 2.00 -5.35
CA PHE A 216 -32.64 3.15 -5.33
C PHE A 216 -31.35 2.94 -4.54
N VAL A 217 -30.22 2.77 -5.23
CA VAL A 217 -28.91 3.06 -4.63
C VAL A 217 -28.98 4.51 -4.17
N THR A 218 -29.30 4.69 -2.90
CA THR A 218 -29.28 5.99 -2.26
C THR A 218 -27.81 6.26 -2.08
N MET A 219 -27.21 6.97 -3.04
CA MET A 219 -25.97 7.69 -2.79
C MET A 219 -26.31 8.62 -1.62
N ILE A 220 -25.97 8.22 -0.38
CA ILE A 220 -26.05 9.12 0.76
C ILE A 220 -25.01 10.19 0.47
N PRO A 221 -25.40 11.42 0.12
CA PRO A 221 -24.43 12.48 0.03
C PRO A 221 -23.85 12.63 1.44
N LEU A 222 -22.52 12.63 1.56
CA LEU A 222 -21.87 13.07 2.79
C LEU A 222 -22.49 14.43 3.15
N ASN A 223 -23.21 14.47 4.26
CA ASN A 223 -23.84 15.69 4.72
C ASN A 223 -22.71 16.65 5.08
N PRO A 224 -22.61 17.84 4.47
CA PRO A 224 -21.60 18.82 4.85
C PRO A 224 -21.70 19.30 6.31
N ALA A 225 -22.74 18.88 7.05
CA ALA A 225 -22.88 19.10 8.49
C ALA A 225 -22.17 18.05 9.39
N ASP A 226 -21.69 16.93 8.84
CA ASP A 226 -20.86 15.98 9.60
C ASP A 226 -19.40 16.48 9.59
N GLY A 227 -19.16 17.54 10.38
CA GLY A 227 -17.89 18.24 10.50
C GLY A 227 -16.72 17.37 10.92
N ARG A 228 -16.09 16.73 9.95
CA ARG A 228 -14.72 16.22 10.03
C ARG A 228 -13.88 16.85 8.93
N GLU A 229 -13.34 18.02 9.24
CA GLU A 229 -12.17 18.61 8.57
C GLU A 229 -10.93 17.67 8.67
#